data_AF-A0A564NL24-F1
#
_entry.id   AF-A0A564NL24-F1
#
_cell.length_a   1.000
_cell.length_b   1.000
_cell.length_c   1.000
_cell.angle_alpha   90.00
_cell.angle_beta   90.00
_cell.angle_gamma   90.00
#
_symmetry.space_group_name_H-M   'P 1'
#
loop_
_entity.id
_entity.type
_entity.pdbx_description
1 polymer ?
#
loop_
_entity_poly.entity_id
_entity_poly.type
_entity_poly.pdbx_seq_one_letter_code
_entity_poly.pdbx_strand_id
1 'polypeptide(L)'
;MTSTPTLPAFAAPTDTERASLAAILNDTGLRATNPRINVLHYLNAVDDVPVTAEAVSRVVDLPLSTAYRTLTALEVTHLAGVTFGRGDVTRWFRFTPDTPQHCPACGQSLYGEYA
;
A
#
# COMPACT_ATOMS: atom_id res chain seq x y z
N MET A 1 -22.62 17.38 3.97
CA MET A 1 -21.26 17.66 4.43
C MET A 1 -20.49 16.35 4.37
N THR A 2 -19.71 16.14 3.32
CA THR A 2 -18.81 14.99 3.21
C THR A 2 -17.65 15.24 4.16
N SER A 3 -17.60 14.54 5.28
CA SER A 3 -16.44 14.54 6.17
C SER A 3 -15.24 14.04 5.39
N THR A 4 -14.21 14.86 5.21
CA THR A 4 -12.92 14.39 4.73
C THR A 4 -12.48 13.27 5.68
N PRO A 5 -12.27 12.02 5.21
CA PRO A 5 -11.81 10.96 6.08
C PRO A 5 -10.45 11.37 6.65
N THR A 6 -10.37 11.50 7.98
CA THR A 6 -9.12 11.79 8.66
C THR A 6 -8.25 10.53 8.57
N LEU A 7 -7.17 10.60 7.81
CA LEU A 7 -6.21 9.51 7.74
C LEU A 7 -5.59 9.27 9.13
N PRO A 8 -5.44 8.01 9.57
CA PRO A 8 -4.85 7.72 10.86
C PRO A 8 -3.39 8.20 10.90
N ALA A 9 -2.96 8.67 12.07
CA ALA A 9 -1.57 8.98 12.31
C ALA A 9 -0.73 7.70 12.23
N PHE A 10 0.51 7.80 11.73
CA PHE A 10 1.40 6.65 11.70
C PHE A 10 1.85 6.29 13.11
N ALA A 11 1.60 5.04 13.50
CA ALA A 11 2.28 4.39 14.61
C ALA A 11 3.34 3.45 14.04
N ALA A 12 4.55 3.47 14.60
CA ALA A 12 5.56 2.49 14.21
C ALA A 12 5.13 1.09 14.67
N PRO A 13 5.34 0.04 13.85
CA PRO A 13 4.98 -1.31 14.24
C PRO A 13 5.82 -1.78 15.42
N THR A 14 5.18 -2.49 16.34
CA THR A 14 5.81 -3.24 17.44
C THR A 14 6.77 -4.30 16.89
N ASP A 15 7.63 -4.86 17.75
CA ASP A 15 8.61 -5.87 17.31
C ASP A 15 7.94 -7.15 16.77
N THR A 16 6.81 -7.54 17.36
CA THR A 16 6.01 -8.70 16.90
C THR A 16 5.36 -8.42 15.55
N GLU A 17 4.73 -7.25 15.37
CA GLU A 17 4.16 -6.85 14.08
C GLU A 17 5.24 -6.73 13.01
N ARG A 18 6.40 -6.16 13.35
CA ARG A 18 7.54 -6.04 12.45
C ARG A 18 8.01 -7.41 11.95
N ALA A 19 8.10 -8.40 12.84
CA ALA A 19 8.48 -9.77 12.47
C ALA A 19 7.47 -10.39 11.50
N SER A 20 6.17 -10.25 11.78
CA SER A 20 5.10 -10.75 10.91
C SER A 20 5.10 -10.07 9.53
N LEU A 21 5.21 -8.75 9.49
CA LEU A 21 5.29 -7.98 8.24
C LEU A 21 6.54 -8.32 7.43
N ALA A 22 7.67 -8.53 8.09
CA ALA A 22 8.89 -8.98 7.43
C ALA A 22 8.73 -10.38 6.82
N ALA A 23 8.05 -11.30 7.52
CA ALA A 23 7.75 -12.63 6.99
C ALA A 23 6.88 -12.53 5.72
N ILE A 24 5.81 -11.73 5.74
CA ILE A 24 4.93 -11.49 4.56
C ILE A 24 5.74 -10.94 3.38
N LEU A 25 6.58 -9.94 3.62
CA LEU A 25 7.42 -9.35 2.57
C LEU A 25 8.38 -10.40 1.98
N ASN A 26 9.05 -11.19 2.82
CA ASN A 26 10.00 -12.17 2.34
C ASN A 26 9.31 -13.33 1.58
N ASP A 27 8.12 -13.77 2.02
CA ASP A 27 7.33 -14.82 1.36
C ASP A 27 6.87 -14.40 -0.05
N THR A 28 6.55 -13.11 -0.21
CA THR A 28 6.23 -12.51 -1.52
C THR A 28 7.46 -12.15 -2.36
N GLY A 29 8.68 -12.51 -1.91
CA GLY A 29 9.93 -12.26 -2.62
C GLY A 29 10.46 -10.82 -2.49
N LEU A 30 9.85 -9.98 -1.64
CA LEU A 30 10.36 -8.66 -1.31
C LEU A 30 11.29 -8.69 -0.11
N ARG A 31 12.51 -8.18 -0.27
CA ARG A 31 13.38 -7.92 0.88
C ARG A 31 12.68 -6.99 1.90
N ALA A 32 12.54 -7.47 3.13
CA ALA A 32 11.99 -6.70 4.25
C ALA A 32 12.94 -5.55 4.68
N THR A 33 12.65 -4.33 4.24
CA THR A 33 13.35 -3.11 4.67
C THR A 33 12.44 -2.24 5.53
N ASN A 34 13.00 -1.36 6.36
CA ASN A 34 12.21 -0.45 7.20
C ASN A 34 11.14 0.34 6.41
N PRO A 35 11.45 0.95 5.24
CA PRO A 35 10.43 1.61 4.43
C PRO A 35 9.30 0.67 3.99
N ARG A 36 9.63 -0.54 3.53
CA ARG A 36 8.61 -1.52 3.08
C ARG A 36 7.72 -2.00 4.22
N ILE A 37 8.31 -2.29 5.37
CA ILE A 37 7.57 -2.71 6.56
C ILE A 37 6.64 -1.60 7.03
N ASN A 38 7.15 -0.37 7.15
CA ASN A 38 6.35 0.76 7.65
C ASN A 38 5.21 1.13 6.70
N VAL A 39 5.46 1.11 5.38
CA VAL A 39 4.41 1.37 4.38
C VAL A 39 3.36 0.25 4.38
N LEU A 40 3.78 -1.03 4.44
CA LEU A 40 2.86 -2.15 4.52
C LEU A 40 2.02 -2.11 5.80
N HIS A 41 2.65 -1.81 6.94
CA HIS A 41 1.97 -1.61 8.22
C HIS A 41 0.91 -0.51 8.11
N TYR A 42 1.28 0.63 7.54
CA TYR A 42 0.36 1.75 7.38
C TYR A 42 -0.82 1.39 6.48
N LEU A 43 -0.58 0.77 5.32
CA LEU A 43 -1.67 0.35 4.43
C LEU A 43 -2.63 -0.65 5.10
N ASN A 44 -2.10 -1.55 5.93
CA ASN A 44 -2.91 -2.50 6.70
C ASN A 44 -3.72 -1.83 7.82
N ALA A 45 -3.24 -0.70 8.36
CA ALA A 45 -3.88 0.03 9.46
C ALA A 45 -5.00 1.00 9.01
N VAL A 46 -5.05 1.33 7.72
CA VAL A 46 -5.94 2.39 7.19
C VAL A 46 -7.33 1.85 6.77
N ASP A 47 -7.75 0.69 7.31
CA ASP A 47 -9.09 0.08 7.17
C ASP A 47 -9.74 0.25 5.78
N ASP A 48 -9.09 -0.33 4.76
CA ASP A 48 -9.55 -0.37 3.36
C ASP A 48 -9.68 1.01 2.66
N VAL A 49 -9.29 2.10 3.34
CA VAL A 49 -9.25 3.44 2.74
C VAL A 49 -8.02 3.55 1.82
N PRO A 50 -8.19 3.86 0.53
CA PRO A 50 -7.07 3.98 -0.38
C PRO A 50 -6.30 5.29 -0.12
N VAL A 51 -4.97 5.26 -0.27
CA VAL A 51 -4.08 6.38 0.02
C VAL A 51 -3.13 6.69 -1.14
N THR A 52 -2.76 7.96 -1.29
CA THR A 52 -1.79 8.37 -2.31
C THR A 52 -0.35 8.19 -1.82
N ALA A 53 0.60 8.13 -2.75
CA ALA A 53 2.03 8.13 -2.40
C ALA A 53 2.46 9.40 -1.64
N GLU A 54 1.81 10.53 -1.90
CA GLU A 54 2.04 11.79 -1.17
C GLU A 54 1.58 11.68 0.29
N ALA A 55 0.40 11.09 0.54
CA ALA A 55 -0.08 10.83 1.89
C ALA A 55 0.89 9.91 2.66
N VAL A 56 1.29 8.80 2.05
CA VAL A 56 2.26 7.86 2.64
C VAL A 56 3.61 8.52 2.90
N SER A 57 4.12 9.32 1.96
CA SER A 57 5.38 10.06 2.11
C SER A 57 5.37 10.98 3.32
N ARG A 58 4.27 11.71 3.53
CA ARG A 58 4.11 12.60 4.70
C ARG A 58 3.94 11.84 6.00
N VAL A 59 3.13 10.80 6.00
CA VAL A 59 2.72 10.09 7.23
C VAL A 59 3.81 9.14 7.74
N VAL A 60 4.53 8.47 6.84
CA VAL A 60 5.62 7.54 7.18
C VAL A 60 6.99 8.25 7.22
N ASP A 61 7.03 9.54 6.91
CA ASP A 61 8.25 10.37 6.82
C ASP A 61 9.32 9.76 5.88
N LEU A 62 8.93 9.59 4.61
CA LEU A 62 9.79 9.06 3.56
C LEU A 62 9.90 10.06 2.41
N PRO A 63 11.06 10.15 1.71
CA PRO A 63 11.12 10.85 0.44
C PRO A 63 10.05 10.31 -0.52
N LEU A 64 9.38 11.21 -1.25
CA LEU A 64 8.28 10.85 -2.13
C LEU A 64 8.67 9.76 -3.14
N SER A 65 9.88 9.81 -3.67
CA SER A 65 10.42 8.78 -4.57
C SER A 65 10.58 7.41 -3.90
N THR A 66 10.87 7.36 -2.61
CA THR A 66 10.93 6.13 -1.82
C THR A 66 9.54 5.58 -1.53
N ALA A 67 8.57 6.45 -1.22
CA ALA A 67 7.17 6.04 -1.09
C ALA A 67 6.65 5.41 -2.39
N TYR A 68 6.87 6.05 -3.55
CA TYR A 68 6.48 5.51 -4.86
C TYR A 68 7.12 4.16 -5.16
N ARG A 69 8.44 4.03 -4.97
CA ARG A 69 9.15 2.76 -5.21
C ARG A 69 8.65 1.65 -4.29
N THR A 70 8.32 1.99 -3.05
CA THR A 70 7.81 1.03 -2.06
C THR A 70 6.40 0.56 -2.43
N LEU A 71 5.48 1.49 -2.70
CA LEU A 71 4.10 1.19 -3.09
C LEU A 71 4.03 0.40 -4.40
N THR A 72 4.84 0.77 -5.39
CA THR A 72 4.92 0.03 -6.66
C THR A 72 5.46 -1.39 -6.45
N ALA A 73 6.44 -1.59 -5.56
CA ALA A 73 6.91 -2.93 -5.23
C ALA A 73 5.82 -3.79 -4.56
N LEU A 74 5.02 -3.20 -3.66
CA LEU A 74 3.89 -3.88 -3.01
C LEU A 74 2.78 -4.23 -4.01
N GLU A 75 2.52 -3.37 -4.99
CA GLU A 75 1.57 -3.63 -6.08
C GLU A 75 2.03 -4.80 -6.97
N VAL A 76 3.29 -4.77 -7.42
CA VAL A 76 3.88 -5.83 -8.27
C VAL A 76 3.86 -7.19 -7.57
N THR A 77 3.97 -7.20 -6.24
CA THR A 77 3.90 -8.42 -5.41
C THR A 77 2.51 -8.69 -4.85
N HIS A 78 1.51 -7.95 -5.32
CA HIS A 78 0.08 -8.18 -5.02
C HIS A 78 -0.31 -7.98 -3.55
N LEU A 79 0.56 -7.37 -2.75
CA LEU A 79 0.24 -6.95 -1.38
C LEU A 79 -0.59 -5.67 -1.35
N ALA A 80 -0.51 -4.85 -2.40
CA ALA A 80 -1.30 -3.63 -2.54
C ALA A 80 -2.08 -3.60 -3.87
N GLY A 81 -3.33 -3.16 -3.80
CA GLY A 81 -4.13 -2.80 -4.97
C GLY A 81 -3.90 -1.35 -5.37
N VAL A 82 -4.11 -1.03 -6.64
CA VAL A 82 -4.09 0.35 -7.15
C VAL A 82 -5.39 0.70 -7.86
N THR A 83 -5.86 1.94 -7.69
CA THR A 83 -6.84 2.58 -8.60
C THR A 83 -6.34 3.94 -9.05
N PHE A 84 -7.00 4.48 -10.07
CA PHE A 84 -6.69 5.79 -10.64
C PHE A 84 -7.83 6.78 -10.43
N GLY A 85 -7.50 8.01 -10.03
CA GLY A 85 -8.44 9.12 -10.06
C GLY A 85 -8.86 9.44 -11.50
N ARG A 86 -10.17 9.47 -11.78
CA ARG A 86 -10.72 9.69 -13.13
C ARG A 86 -10.35 11.06 -13.73
N GLY A 87 -9.99 12.06 -12.93
CA GLY A 87 -9.71 13.43 -13.38
C GLY A 87 -8.23 13.81 -13.46
N ASP A 88 -7.35 13.10 -12.77
CA ASP A 88 -5.97 13.53 -12.54
C ASP A 88 -4.93 12.39 -12.68
N VAL A 89 -5.37 11.17 -12.98
CA VAL A 89 -4.51 9.97 -13.09
C VAL A 89 -3.74 9.69 -11.79
N THR A 90 -4.17 10.27 -10.66
CA THR A 90 -3.53 10.05 -9.36
C THR A 90 -3.70 8.59 -8.97
N ARG A 91 -2.60 7.94 -8.57
CA ARG A 91 -2.58 6.55 -8.11
C ARG A 91 -2.93 6.48 -6.63
N TRP A 92 -3.91 5.66 -6.31
CA TRP A 92 -4.34 5.39 -4.94
C TRP A 92 -4.14 3.92 -4.61
N PHE A 93 -3.46 3.67 -3.49
CA PHE A 93 -3.00 2.35 -3.08
C PHE A 93 -3.78 1.90 -1.84
N ARG A 94 -4.12 0.62 -1.75
CA ARG A 94 -4.73 0.02 -0.54
C ARG A 94 -4.14 -1.37 -0.29
N PHE A 95 -4.18 -1.86 0.94
CA PHE A 95 -3.77 -3.22 1.25
C PHE A 95 -4.81 -4.21 0.69
N THR A 96 -4.40 -5.17 -0.15
CA THR A 96 -5.32 -6.19 -0.71
C THR A 96 -4.63 -7.56 -0.87
N PRO A 97 -4.17 -8.20 0.22
CA PRO A 97 -3.45 -9.46 0.12
C PRO A 97 -4.33 -10.61 -0.43
N ASP A 98 -5.64 -10.57 -0.14
CA ASP A 98 -6.57 -11.67 -0.45
C ASP A 98 -7.39 -11.44 -1.73
N THR A 99 -7.25 -10.27 -2.38
CA THR A 99 -8.00 -9.95 -3.60
C THR A 99 -7.08 -10.03 -4.81
N PRO A 100 -7.32 -10.95 -5.76
CA PRO A 100 -6.52 -11.02 -6.98
C PRO A 100 -6.69 -9.75 -7.80
N GLN A 101 -5.62 -8.94 -7.87
CA GLN A 101 -5.59 -7.72 -8.70
C GLN A 101 -5.02 -7.98 -10.09
N HIS A 102 -4.81 -9.24 -10.46
CA HIS A 102 -4.19 -9.63 -11.72
C HIS A 102 -4.85 -10.90 -12.27
N CYS A 103 -4.94 -10.99 -13.59
CA CYS A 103 -5.39 -12.22 -14.25
C CYS A 103 -4.32 -13.32 -14.11
N PRO A 104 -4.64 -14.50 -13.56
CA PRO A 104 -3.66 -15.58 -13.40
C PRO A 104 -3.19 -16.19 -14.74
N ALA A 105 -3.93 -15.97 -15.83
CA ALA A 105 -3.60 -16.52 -17.15
C ALA A 105 -2.67 -15.61 -17.97
N CYS A 106 -2.81 -14.29 -17.85
CA CYS A 106 -2.06 -13.34 -18.68
C CYS A 106 -1.29 -12.27 -17.88
N GLY A 107 -1.40 -12.24 -16.56
CA GLY A 107 -0.73 -11.26 -15.69
C GLY A 107 -1.26 -9.82 -15.81
N GLN A 108 -2.32 -9.60 -16.57
CA GLN A 108 -2.90 -8.26 -16.73
C GLN A 108 -3.48 -7.75 -15.42
N SER A 109 -3.11 -6.52 -15.02
CA SER A 109 -3.67 -5.86 -13.85
C SER A 109 -5.15 -5.56 -14.04
N LEU A 110 -5.92 -5.90 -13.01
CA LEU A 110 -7.34 -5.59 -12.86
C LEU A 110 -7.43 -4.32 -12.02
N TYR A 111 -7.67 -3.19 -12.66
CA TYR A 111 -7.93 -1.95 -11.95
C TYR A 111 -9.41 -1.89 -11.61
N GLY A 112 -9.74 -2.12 -10.33
CA GLY A 112 -11.09 -1.92 -9.82
C GLY A 112 -11.35 -0.43 -9.57
N GLU A 113 -12.56 0.02 -9.87
CA GLU A 113 -13.06 1.30 -9.34
C GLU A 113 -13.50 1.07 -7.90
N TYR A 114 -13.04 1.91 -6.97
CA TYR A 114 -13.55 1.88 -5.60
C TYR A 114 -15.00 2.42 -5.62
N ALA A 115 -15.94 1.63 -5.08
CA ALA A 115 -17.36 1.96 -4.98
C ALA A 115 -17.64 2.94 -3.83
#